data_AF-A0A0M4CVD1-F1
#
_entry.id   AF-A0A0M4CVD1-F1
#
_cell.length_a   1.000
_cell.length_b   1.000
_cell.length_c   1.000
_cell.angle_alpha   90.00
_cell.angle_beta   90.00
_cell.angle_gamma   90.00
#
_symmetry.space_group_name_H-M   'P 1'
#
loop_
_entity.id
_entity.type
_entity.pdbx_description
1 polymer ?
#
loop_
_entity_poly.entity_id
_entity_poly.type
_entity_poly.pdbx_seq_one_letter_code
_entity_poly.pdbx_strand_id
1 'polypeptide(L)'
;MLILGVGDWFMSHPIAVRKRFRFFDDVYPSPDRQVQAVRRHPRAHFYRLTFLGAFQLIAPDGQRIEIGSKKAIALLALLATAPTGERWRSWVQEKLWGSLDTRAQAGLRRELHRLRKLTTPYNVELFYADFRTIRLNLTALGSRLNHSQKATAAARLTADRKLRASLS
;
A
#
# COMPACT_ATOMS: atom_id res chain seq x y z
N MET A 1 -21.43 -53.44 2.96
CA MET A 1 -22.53 -53.29 1.99
C MET A 1 -22.52 -51.81 1.59
N LEU A 2 -21.83 -51.44 0.49
CA LEU A 2 -22.40 -51.29 -0.87
C LEU A 2 -23.57 -50.29 -0.85
N ILE A 3 -23.67 -49.23 -1.67
CA ILE A 3 -23.09 -48.97 -2.99
C ILE A 3 -23.51 -47.54 -3.43
N LEU A 4 -22.64 -46.85 -4.18
CA LEU A 4 -22.86 -45.94 -5.35
C LEU A 4 -24.00 -44.89 -5.30
N GLY A 5 -23.85 -43.66 -5.78
CA GLY A 5 -22.88 -43.12 -6.73
C GLY A 5 -23.62 -42.19 -7.72
N VAL A 6 -22.82 -41.54 -8.57
CA VAL A 6 -23.23 -40.89 -9.83
C VAL A 6 -23.91 -39.52 -9.66
N GLY A 7 -23.47 -38.44 -10.31
CA GLY A 7 -22.48 -38.36 -11.37
C GLY A 7 -22.03 -36.94 -11.64
N ASP A 8 -20.82 -36.91 -12.18
CA ASP A 8 -20.26 -36.02 -13.18
C ASP A 8 -21.30 -35.27 -14.03
N TRP A 9 -20.95 -34.10 -14.56
CA TRP A 9 -20.90 -33.84 -16.01
C TRP A 9 -20.60 -32.35 -16.23
N PHE A 10 -19.38 -32.12 -16.71
CA PHE A 10 -19.02 -31.22 -17.81
C PHE A 10 -18.82 -29.70 -17.61
N MET A 11 -17.60 -29.33 -18.03
CA MET A 11 -17.13 -28.02 -18.42
C MET A 11 -18.00 -27.34 -19.48
N SER A 12 -18.09 -26.01 -19.44
CA SER A 12 -17.38 -25.12 -20.39
C SER A 12 -17.93 -23.70 -20.32
N HIS A 13 -17.00 -22.73 -20.38
CA HIS A 13 -17.30 -21.30 -20.45
C HIS A 13 -17.98 -20.95 -21.78
N PRO A 14 -18.73 -19.83 -21.82
CA PRO A 14 -18.14 -18.73 -22.58
C PRO A 14 -18.30 -17.33 -21.97
N ILE A 15 -17.41 -16.49 -22.46
CA ILE A 15 -17.33 -15.03 -22.35
C ILE A 15 -18.41 -14.38 -23.23
N ALA A 16 -19.16 -13.40 -22.72
CA ALA A 16 -19.44 -12.11 -23.38
C ALA A 16 -20.36 -11.18 -22.55
N VAL A 17 -19.77 -10.05 -22.10
CA VAL A 17 -20.21 -8.66 -22.28
C VAL A 17 -21.73 -8.36 -22.34
N ARG A 18 -22.22 -7.45 -21.47
CA ARG A 18 -22.66 -6.05 -21.82
C ARG A 18 -23.31 -5.29 -20.66
N LYS A 19 -22.69 -4.15 -20.32
CA LYS A 19 -23.19 -2.87 -19.73
C LYS A 19 -24.54 -2.86 -18.98
N ARG A 20 -24.54 -2.28 -17.77
CA ARG A 20 -24.99 -0.88 -17.56
C ARG A 20 -24.52 -0.30 -16.23
N PHE A 21 -23.85 0.83 -16.35
CA PHE A 21 -23.70 1.91 -15.36
C PHE A 21 -25.01 2.25 -14.63
N ARG A 22 -24.95 2.45 -13.32
CA ARG A 22 -25.05 3.76 -12.64
C ARG A 22 -25.16 3.53 -11.14
N PHE A 23 -24.22 4.05 -10.37
CA PHE A 23 -24.47 4.57 -9.03
C PHE A 23 -23.41 5.67 -8.76
N PHE A 24 -23.89 6.81 -8.28
CA PHE A 24 -23.19 8.06 -7.93
C PHE A 24 -23.10 9.17 -8.99
N ASP A 25 -24.23 9.86 -9.18
CA ASP A 25 -24.34 11.32 -9.04
C ASP A 25 -24.95 11.54 -7.63
N ASP A 26 -24.71 12.54 -6.79
CA ASP A 26 -23.99 13.81 -6.84
C ASP A 26 -23.89 14.27 -5.36
N VAL A 27 -22.79 14.92 -4.95
CA VAL A 27 -22.65 16.02 -3.94
C VAL A 27 -21.15 16.09 -3.58
N TYR A 28 -20.37 16.67 -4.48
CA TYR A 28 -19.78 18.00 -4.27
C TYR A 28 -19.18 18.47 -5.60
N PRO A 29 -19.74 19.51 -6.24
CA PRO A 29 -19.10 20.14 -7.37
C PRO A 29 -18.15 21.25 -6.93
N SER A 30 -17.27 21.59 -7.88
CA SER A 30 -16.55 22.86 -8.05
C SER A 30 -15.09 22.93 -7.53
N PRO A 31 -14.25 23.81 -8.10
CA PRO A 31 -13.67 23.66 -9.43
C PRO A 31 -12.13 23.82 -9.37
N ASP A 32 -11.44 23.17 -8.44
CA ASP A 32 -9.97 23.18 -8.39
C ASP A 32 -9.35 21.98 -9.12
N ARG A 33 -9.90 21.68 -10.30
CA ARG A 33 -9.37 20.69 -11.26
C ARG A 33 -8.04 21.12 -11.88
N GLN A 34 -7.36 22.12 -11.32
CA GLN A 34 -6.14 22.71 -11.86
C GLN A 34 -5.07 23.07 -10.82
N VAL A 35 -5.00 22.48 -9.61
CA VAL A 35 -3.77 22.67 -8.78
C VAL A 35 -3.38 21.41 -8.01
N GLN A 36 -2.92 20.40 -8.74
CA GLN A 36 -1.78 19.58 -8.34
C GLN A 36 -1.40 18.72 -9.54
N ALA A 37 -0.80 19.39 -10.53
CA ALA A 37 0.31 18.79 -11.24
C ALA A 37 1.11 18.01 -10.20
N VAL A 38 1.20 16.69 -10.43
CA VAL A 38 2.16 15.78 -9.84
C VAL A 38 3.30 16.63 -9.29
N ARG A 39 3.43 16.74 -7.96
CA ARG A 39 4.69 17.20 -7.39
C ARG A 39 5.69 16.13 -7.80
N ARG A 40 6.17 16.23 -9.04
CA ARG A 40 7.31 15.55 -9.60
C ARG A 40 8.44 16.11 -8.76
N HIS A 41 8.59 15.56 -7.55
CA HIS A 41 9.75 15.81 -6.74
C HIS A 41 10.90 15.31 -7.60
N PRO A 42 11.74 16.21 -8.15
CA PRO A 42 12.84 15.78 -8.98
C PRO A 42 13.75 14.96 -8.06
N ARG A 43 14.08 13.73 -8.47
CA ARG A 43 15.23 12.95 -7.97
C ARG A 43 15.15 12.35 -6.57
N ALA A 44 13.97 12.09 -6.02
CA ALA A 44 13.89 11.26 -4.82
C ALA A 44 14.04 9.77 -5.21
N HIS A 45 15.22 9.18 -4.97
CA HIS A 45 15.48 7.73 -5.10
C HIS A 45 14.74 6.90 -4.02
N PHE A 46 13.55 7.33 -3.61
CA PHE A 46 12.85 6.81 -2.45
C PHE A 46 11.45 6.37 -2.84
N TYR A 47 11.02 5.23 -2.28
CA TYR A 47 9.63 4.82 -2.31
C TYR A 47 8.79 5.76 -1.45
N ARG A 48 7.53 5.95 -1.82
CA ARG A 48 6.52 6.63 -0.99
C ARG A 48 5.41 5.66 -0.64
N LEU A 49 5.10 5.58 0.65
CA LEU A 49 4.13 4.65 1.20
C LEU A 49 3.03 5.41 1.93
N THR A 50 1.78 5.13 1.58
CA THR A 50 0.58 5.74 2.18
C THR A 50 -0.34 4.64 2.70
N PHE A 51 -0.69 4.71 3.99
CA PHE A 51 -1.64 3.80 4.64
C PHE A 51 -2.94 4.48 5.07
N LEU A 52 -2.93 5.81 5.24
CA LEU A 52 -4.13 6.57 5.57
C LEU A 52 -4.94 6.80 4.29
N GLY A 53 -6.12 6.21 4.23
CA GLY A 53 -6.92 6.13 3.01
C GLY A 53 -6.59 4.89 2.18
N ALA A 54 -6.75 4.97 0.87
CA ALA A 54 -6.39 3.88 -0.02
C ALA A 54 -4.87 3.63 0.02
N PHE A 55 -4.47 2.37 0.22
CA PHE A 55 -3.07 1.97 0.20
C PHE A 55 -2.39 2.40 -1.12
N GLN A 56 -1.22 3.01 -1.01
CA GLN A 56 -0.40 3.37 -2.17
C GLN A 56 1.08 3.10 -1.89
N LEU A 57 1.73 2.44 -2.86
CA LEU A 57 3.19 2.38 -2.97
C LEU A 57 3.57 3.08 -4.28
N ILE A 58 4.30 4.18 -4.17
CA ILE A 58 4.85 4.91 -5.32
C ILE A 58 6.35 4.62 -5.38
N ALA A 59 6.81 4.25 -6.57
CA ALA A 59 8.20 3.98 -6.87
C ALA A 59 9.06 5.26 -6.96
N PRO A 60 10.39 5.13 -6.92
CA PRO A 60 11.32 6.26 -7.09
C PRO A 60 11.12 7.07 -8.37
N ASP A 61 10.67 6.44 -9.46
CA ASP A 61 10.37 7.10 -10.73
C ASP A 61 9.00 7.81 -10.75
N GLY A 62 8.25 7.73 -9.65
CA GLY A 62 6.91 8.31 -9.50
C GLY A 62 5.77 7.41 -9.97
N GLN A 63 6.04 6.22 -10.51
CA GLN A 63 4.98 5.29 -10.90
C GLN A 63 4.34 4.60 -9.69
N ARG A 64 3.05 4.29 -9.80
CA ARG A 64 2.35 3.51 -8.78
C ARG A 64 2.63 2.03 -8.97
N ILE A 65 3.06 1.38 -7.89
CA ILE A 65 3.21 -0.08 -7.82
C ILE A 65 1.90 -0.67 -7.31
N GLU A 66 1.20 -1.43 -8.16
CA GLU A 66 -0.02 -2.13 -7.73
C GLU A 66 0.33 -3.38 -6.91
N ILE A 67 -0.12 -3.39 -5.65
CA ILE A 67 0.01 -4.55 -4.76
C ILE A 67 -1.38 -5.18 -4.60
N GLY A 68 -1.67 -6.22 -5.40
CA GLY A 68 -2.95 -6.92 -5.32
C GLY A 68 -3.15 -7.77 -4.06
N SER A 69 -2.09 -8.04 -3.30
CA SER A 69 -2.14 -8.88 -2.10
C SER A 69 -2.39 -8.09 -0.83
N LYS A 70 -3.54 -8.32 -0.19
CA LYS A 70 -3.85 -7.77 1.14
C LYS A 70 -2.81 -8.17 2.19
N LYS A 71 -2.23 -9.38 2.10
CA LYS A 71 -1.17 -9.83 3.02
C LYS A 71 0.15 -9.09 2.80
N ALA A 72 0.49 -8.77 1.56
CA ALA A 72 1.67 -7.95 1.27
C ALA A 72 1.49 -6.49 1.74
N ILE A 73 0.29 -5.93 1.55
CA ILE A 73 -0.08 -4.60 2.10
C ILE A 73 0.05 -4.60 3.63
N ALA A 74 -0.55 -5.59 4.29
CA ALA A 74 -0.49 -5.73 5.75
C ALA A 74 0.94 -5.93 6.25
N LEU A 75 1.76 -6.73 5.56
CA LEU A 75 3.18 -6.88 5.86
C LEU A 75 3.90 -5.52 5.85
N LEU A 76 3.74 -4.74 4.78
CA LEU A 76 4.34 -3.41 4.69
C LEU A 76 3.84 -2.49 5.80
N ALA A 77 2.56 -2.55 6.18
CA ALA A 77 2.00 -1.78 7.29
C ALA A 77 2.63 -2.16 8.63
N LEU A 78 2.74 -3.46 8.92
CA LEU A 78 3.33 -3.97 10.17
C LEU A 78 4.80 -3.56 10.31
N LEU A 79 5.54 -3.54 9.21
CA LEU A 79 6.93 -3.10 9.20
C LEU A 79 7.04 -1.57 9.29
N ALA A 80 6.25 -0.83 8.52
CA ALA A 80 6.31 0.63 8.50
C ALA A 80 5.88 1.28 9.83
N THR A 81 5.05 0.59 10.61
CA THR A 81 4.63 1.02 11.95
C THR A 81 5.58 0.53 13.06
N ALA A 82 6.59 -0.29 12.73
CA ALA A 82 7.64 -0.66 13.65
C ALA A 82 8.63 0.51 13.85
N PRO A 83 9.05 0.83 15.10
CA PRO A 83 10.02 1.90 15.35
C PRO A 83 11.31 1.77 14.52
N THR A 84 11.77 0.53 14.31
CA THR A 84 12.99 0.20 13.55
C THR A 84 12.72 -0.24 12.11
N GLY A 85 11.46 -0.33 11.69
CA GLY A 85 11.10 -0.98 10.44
C GLY A 85 11.21 -2.51 10.46
N GLU A 86 11.57 -3.12 11.60
CA GLU A 86 11.89 -4.55 11.70
C GLU A 86 10.89 -5.36 12.53
N ARG A 87 10.62 -6.58 12.06
CA ARG A 87 9.82 -7.59 12.77
C ARG A 87 10.41 -8.99 12.60
N TRP A 88 10.18 -9.83 13.59
CA TRP A 88 10.51 -11.25 13.54
C TRP A 88 9.57 -11.95 12.56
N ARG A 89 10.10 -12.92 11.80
CA ARG A 89 9.33 -13.67 10.80
C ARG A 89 8.21 -14.50 11.43
N SER A 90 8.49 -15.13 12.57
CA SER A 90 7.49 -15.88 13.35
C SER A 90 6.35 -14.96 13.79
N TRP A 91 6.67 -13.78 14.32
CA TRP A 91 5.66 -12.79 14.70
C TRP A 91 4.82 -12.34 13.50
N VAL A 92 5.44 -12.07 12.35
CA VAL A 92 4.70 -11.72 11.12
C VAL A 92 3.81 -12.88 10.65
N GLN A 93 4.30 -14.12 10.71
CA GLN A 93 3.53 -15.31 10.36
C GLN A 93 2.29 -15.44 11.23
N GLU A 94 2.46 -15.33 12.54
CA GLU A 94 1.36 -15.38 13.51
C GLU A 94 0.35 -14.24 13.27
N LYS A 95 0.81 -13.00 13.06
CA LYS A 95 -0.10 -11.86 12.83
C LYS A 95 -0.85 -11.93 11.50
N LEU A 96 -0.23 -12.47 10.47
CA LEU A 96 -0.82 -12.50 9.13
C LEU A 96 -1.56 -13.80 8.84
N TRP A 97 -1.15 -14.95 9.37
CA TRP A 97 -1.79 -16.25 9.09
C TRP A 97 -2.42 -16.90 10.32
N GLY A 98 -2.14 -16.42 11.54
CA GLY A 98 -2.65 -17.02 12.77
C GLY A 98 -1.93 -18.31 13.19
N SER A 99 -0.83 -18.67 12.53
CA SER A 99 -0.06 -19.88 12.82
C SER A 99 1.42 -19.71 12.46
N LEU A 100 2.25 -20.59 13.02
CA LEU A 100 3.69 -20.72 12.71
C LEU A 100 3.99 -21.96 11.84
N ASP A 101 2.96 -22.51 11.20
CA ASP A 101 3.08 -23.73 10.41
C ASP A 101 3.81 -23.49 9.06
N THR A 102 4.06 -24.60 8.36
CA THR A 102 4.73 -24.58 7.05
C THR A 102 3.95 -23.83 5.98
N ARG A 103 2.61 -23.75 6.09
CA ARG A 103 1.75 -23.00 5.17
C ARG A 103 1.90 -21.49 5.40
N ALA A 104 1.96 -21.03 6.64
CA ALA A 104 2.25 -19.64 7.00
C ALA A 104 3.66 -19.24 6.52
N GLN A 105 4.65 -20.12 6.70
CA GLN A 105 6.00 -19.89 6.19
C GLN A 105 6.06 -19.82 4.66
N ALA A 106 5.40 -20.73 3.94
CA ALA A 106 5.31 -20.69 2.48
C ALA A 106 4.58 -19.43 2.00
N GLY A 107 3.50 -19.03 2.69
CA GLY A 107 2.79 -17.79 2.44
C GLY A 107 3.69 -16.57 2.57
N LEU A 108 4.42 -16.45 3.67
CA LEU A 108 5.36 -15.35 3.89
C LEU A 108 6.45 -15.28 2.82
N ARG A 109 7.06 -16.42 2.46
CA ARG A 109 8.07 -16.47 1.39
C ARG A 109 7.50 -15.98 0.05
N ARG A 110 6.27 -16.39 -0.29
CA ARG A 110 5.61 -15.96 -1.53
C ARG A 110 5.34 -14.46 -1.55
N GLU A 111 4.87 -13.88 -0.44
CA GLU A 111 4.61 -12.43 -0.38
C GLU A 111 5.90 -11.61 -0.45
N LEU A 112 6.98 -12.05 0.22
CA LEU A 112 8.29 -11.43 0.11
C LEU A 112 8.83 -11.51 -1.33
N HIS A 113 8.75 -12.68 -1.96
CA HIS A 113 9.19 -12.85 -3.35
C HIS A 113 8.40 -11.95 -4.32
N ARG A 114 7.06 -11.89 -4.15
CA ARG A 114 6.20 -11.00 -4.95
C ARG A 114 6.59 -9.53 -4.78
N LEU A 115 6.75 -9.05 -3.55
CA LEU A 115 7.17 -7.68 -3.29
C LEU A 115 8.53 -7.38 -3.93
N ARG A 116 9.49 -8.31 -3.80
CA ARG A 116 10.82 -8.16 -4.40
C ARG A 116 10.74 -8.05 -5.92
N LYS A 117 9.96 -8.91 -6.59
CA LYS A 117 9.74 -8.83 -8.06
C LYS A 117 9.15 -7.48 -8.49
N LEU A 118 8.23 -6.92 -7.71
CA LEU A 118 7.63 -5.63 -8.00
C LEU A 118 8.60 -4.46 -7.81
N THR A 119 9.59 -4.60 -6.91
CA THR A 119 10.51 -3.51 -6.58
C THR A 119 11.85 -3.56 -7.30
N THR A 120 12.29 -4.74 -7.76
CA THR A 120 13.57 -4.95 -8.46
C THR A 120 13.82 -3.97 -9.63
N PRO A 121 12.83 -3.64 -10.49
CA PRO A 121 13.06 -2.74 -11.63
C PRO A 121 13.56 -1.34 -11.25
N TYR A 122 13.33 -0.90 -10.01
CA TYR A 122 13.68 0.45 -9.56
C TYR A 122 15.09 0.55 -8.96
N ASN A 123 15.81 -0.57 -8.85
CA ASN A 123 17.19 -0.64 -8.34
C ASN A 123 17.38 0.01 -6.94
N VAL A 124 16.32 -0.02 -6.12
CA VAL A 124 16.32 0.43 -4.74
C VAL A 124 15.69 -0.68 -3.89
N GLU A 125 16.39 -1.16 -2.88
CA GLU A 125 15.89 -2.27 -2.07
C GLU A 125 14.82 -1.77 -1.08
N LEU A 126 13.58 -2.22 -1.24
CA LEU A 126 12.46 -1.82 -0.38
C LEU A 126 12.57 -2.42 1.04
N PHE A 127 13.05 -3.66 1.15
CA PHE A 127 13.18 -4.37 2.41
C PHE A 127 14.29 -5.43 2.33
N TYR A 128 14.87 -5.72 3.49
CA TYR A 128 15.79 -6.82 3.74
C TYR A 128 15.04 -7.93 4.46
N ALA A 129 15.34 -9.19 4.12
CA ALA A 129 14.78 -10.33 4.80
C ALA A 129 15.83 -11.43 4.90
N ASP A 130 15.97 -11.99 6.10
CA ASP A 130 16.79 -13.17 6.35
C ASP A 130 15.92 -14.31 6.90
N PHE A 131 16.53 -15.27 7.62
CA PHE A 131 15.85 -16.42 8.21
C PHE A 131 15.12 -16.11 9.53
N ARG A 132 15.43 -14.98 10.18
CA ARG A 132 14.84 -14.55 11.47
C ARG A 132 13.95 -13.33 11.35
N THR A 133 14.36 -12.32 10.58
CA THR A 133 13.73 -11.01 10.57
C THR A 133 13.39 -10.53 9.16
N ILE A 134 12.52 -9.52 9.13
CA ILE A 134 12.19 -8.74 7.94
C ILE A 134 12.30 -7.29 8.37
N ARG A 135 13.08 -6.51 7.64
CA ARG A 135 13.33 -5.10 7.91
C ARG A 135 13.02 -4.26 6.69
N LEU A 136 12.11 -3.32 6.84
CA LEU A 136 11.83 -2.31 5.84
C LEU A 136 13.03 -1.36 5.72
N ASN A 137 13.43 -1.03 4.50
CA ASN A 137 14.51 -0.11 4.27
C ASN A 137 14.03 1.33 4.47
N LEU A 138 14.11 1.81 5.71
CA LEU A 138 13.60 3.14 6.07
C LEU A 138 14.38 4.28 5.41
N THR A 139 15.64 4.07 5.03
CA THR A 139 16.41 5.09 4.29
C THR A 139 15.95 5.18 2.84
N ALA A 140 15.47 4.09 2.25
CA ALA A 140 14.86 4.04 0.93
C ALA A 140 13.39 4.53 0.89
N LEU A 141 12.82 4.91 2.04
CA LEU A 141 11.42 5.32 2.15
C LEU A 141 11.28 6.79 2.53
N GLY A 142 10.67 7.57 1.63
CA GLY A 142 10.05 8.84 1.98
C GLY A 142 8.73 8.58 2.69
N SER A 143 8.77 8.10 3.93
CA SER A 143 7.54 7.78 4.65
C SER A 143 6.77 9.06 5.00
N ARG A 144 5.48 9.09 4.65
CA ARG A 144 4.54 10.15 5.03
C ARG A 144 3.60 9.59 6.11
N LEU A 145 4.18 9.01 7.16
CA LEU A 145 3.40 8.39 8.25
C LEU A 145 2.75 9.42 9.20
N ASN A 146 2.92 10.71 8.96
CA ASN A 146 2.57 11.78 9.90
C ASN A 146 2.37 13.17 9.24
N HIS A 147 1.62 13.26 8.14
CA HIS A 147 1.25 14.58 7.58
C HIS A 147 -0.11 15.14 8.06
N SER A 148 -0.72 14.56 9.10
CA SER A 148 -1.90 15.16 9.74
C SER A 148 -1.59 16.39 10.61
N GLN A 149 -0.32 16.75 10.86
CA GLN A 149 0.02 17.89 11.72
C GLN A 149 0.70 19.08 11.04
N LYS A 150 1.32 18.93 9.86
CA LYS A 150 2.07 20.04 9.23
C LYS A 150 1.26 20.87 8.23
N ALA A 151 0.21 20.33 7.63
CA ALA A 151 -0.67 21.10 6.75
C ALA A 151 -1.55 22.09 7.54
N THR A 152 -2.02 21.71 8.73
CA THR A 152 -2.87 22.56 9.57
C THR A 152 -2.08 23.68 10.26
N ALA A 153 -0.81 23.45 10.62
CA ALA A 153 0.04 24.46 11.24
C ALA A 153 0.42 25.59 10.27
N ALA A 154 0.77 25.26 9.01
CA ALA A 154 1.06 26.26 7.99
C ALA A 154 -0.20 27.03 7.53
N ALA A 155 -1.36 26.38 7.52
CA ALA A 155 -2.63 27.03 7.22
C ALA A 155 -3.08 28.00 8.33
N ARG A 156 -2.88 27.65 9.61
CA ARG A 156 -3.18 28.53 10.76
C ARG A 156 -2.28 29.77 10.80
N LEU A 157 -0.97 29.61 10.55
CA LEU A 157 -0.03 30.74 10.53
C LEU A 157 -0.29 31.72 9.37
N THR A 158 -0.76 31.22 8.22
CA THR A 158 -1.10 32.07 7.07
C THR A 158 -2.43 32.81 7.30
N ALA A 159 -3.39 32.18 7.99
CA ALA A 159 -4.66 32.80 8.35
C ALA A 159 -4.48 33.94 9.38
N ASP A 160 -3.69 33.72 10.44
CA ASP A 160 -3.42 34.74 11.46
C ASP A 160 -2.68 35.96 10.91
N ARG A 161 -1.75 35.77 9.97
CA ARG A 161 -1.04 36.87 9.33
C ARG A 161 -1.97 37.73 8.45
N LYS A 162 -2.98 37.13 7.81
CA LYS A 162 -3.97 37.88 7.03
C LYS A 162 -4.94 38.64 7.90
N LEU A 163 -5.37 38.07 9.04
CA LEU A 163 -6.25 38.75 9.99
C LEU A 163 -5.57 39.97 10.62
N ARG A 164 -4.28 39.89 10.94
CA ARG A 164 -3.51 41.05 11.44
C ARG A 164 -3.26 42.13 10.39
N ALA A 165 -3.18 41.77 9.11
CA ALA A 165 -2.97 42.72 8.01
C ALA A 165 -4.26 43.43 7.55
N SER A 166 -5.44 42.97 7.99
CA SER A 166 -6.74 43.59 7.67
C SER A 166 -7.32 44.44 8.81
N LEU A 167 -6.62 44.53 9.95
CA LEU A 167 -6.97 45.32 11.13
C LEU A 167 -6.02 46.52 11.35
N SER A 168 -5.21 46.86 10.33
CA SER A 168 -4.37 48.06 10.24
C SER A 168 -4.62 48.72 8.90
#